data_AF-A0A940AVD6-F1
#
_entry.id   AF-A0A940AVD6-F1
#
_cell.length_a   1.000
_cell.length_b   1.000
_cell.length_c   1.000
_cell.angle_alpha   90.00
_cell.angle_beta   90.00
_cell.angle_gamma   90.00
#
_symmetry.space_group_name_H-M   'P 1'
#
loop_
_entity.id
_entity.type
_entity.pdbx_description
1 polymer ?
#
loop_
_entity_poly.entity_id
_entity_poly.type
_entity_poly.pdbx_seq_one_letter_code
_entity_poly.pdbx_strand_id
1 'polypeptide(L)'
;MKRIIVLAAVAAVCPLAFAQAEPYDIGKDLTGSTESWEQSADDFAVDRIQNGFKFADNRKRDVVVCREPGMVTYFGTPVMETRVYFKNRCISGVELSLYNKGDAANHGGVMSENGFDEMIERVSAQVSGADGKVPQAVRVRVKNDRAKMGHKFTRSWPKRTPSAELTLGMSGDRVSKSIEYARLVF
;
A
#
# COMPACT_ATOMS: atom_id res chain seq x y z
N MET A 1 66.74 32.31 11.82
CA MET A 1 65.41 32.08 12.42
C MET A 1 64.44 31.67 11.32
N LYS A 2 64.02 30.39 11.28
CA LYS A 2 63.10 29.86 10.25
C LYS A 2 61.66 30.02 10.74
N ARG A 3 60.84 30.77 10.01
CA ARG A 3 59.39 30.90 10.25
C ARG A 3 58.68 29.74 9.56
N ILE A 4 58.04 28.88 10.35
CA ILE A 4 57.18 27.80 9.86
C ILE A 4 55.78 28.39 9.71
N ILE A 5 55.29 28.46 8.48
CA ILE A 5 53.89 28.81 8.18
C ILE A 5 53.10 27.51 8.22
N VAL A 6 52.20 27.37 9.20
CA VAL A 6 51.27 26.24 9.29
C VAL A 6 50.01 26.63 8.52
N LEU A 7 49.81 26.01 7.35
CA LEU A 7 48.52 26.08 6.63
C LEU A 7 47.51 25.19 7.35
N ALA A 8 46.47 25.79 7.92
CA ALA A 8 45.30 25.07 8.41
C ALA A 8 44.41 24.67 7.21
N ALA A 9 44.39 23.39 6.88
CA ALA A 9 43.43 22.83 5.93
C ALA A 9 42.05 22.76 6.62
N VAL A 10 41.16 23.68 6.29
CA VAL A 10 39.74 23.59 6.68
C VAL A 10 39.10 22.53 5.79
N ALA A 11 38.91 21.32 6.31
CA ALA A 11 38.12 20.30 5.66
C ALA A 11 36.65 20.75 5.64
N ALA A 12 36.18 21.15 4.45
CA ALA A 12 34.76 21.40 4.22
C ALA A 12 34.02 20.06 4.32
N VAL A 13 33.34 19.84 5.45
CA VAL A 13 32.40 18.74 5.62
C VAL A 13 31.14 19.12 4.83
N CYS A 14 31.00 18.55 3.63
CA CYS A 14 29.75 18.61 2.89
C CYS A 14 28.71 17.77 3.65
N PRO A 15 27.62 18.34 4.19
CA PRO A 15 26.55 17.53 4.74
C PRO A 15 25.90 16.79 3.57
N LEU A 16 26.14 15.48 3.48
CA LEU A 16 25.32 14.59 2.67
C LEU A 16 23.91 14.64 3.27
N ALA A 17 23.06 15.48 2.70
CA ALA A 17 21.63 15.42 2.93
C ALA A 17 21.18 14.04 2.41
N PHE A 18 20.96 13.11 3.34
CA PHE A 18 20.22 11.89 3.06
C PHE A 18 18.80 12.34 2.71
N ALA A 19 18.53 12.58 1.42
CA ALA A 19 17.18 12.74 0.94
C ALA A 19 16.45 11.44 1.31
N GLN A 20 15.49 11.52 2.23
CA GLN A 20 14.60 10.39 2.47
C GLN A 20 13.92 10.08 1.14
N ALA A 21 13.98 8.81 0.73
CA ALA A 21 13.31 8.39 -0.50
C ALA A 21 11.83 8.75 -0.36
N GLU A 22 11.31 9.49 -1.34
CA GLU A 22 9.88 9.82 -1.38
C GLU A 22 9.05 8.53 -1.38
N PRO A 23 7.92 8.49 -0.66
CA PRO A 23 7.04 7.33 -0.65
C PRO A 23 6.63 6.93 -2.07
N TYR A 24 6.71 5.63 -2.37
CA TYR A 24 6.29 5.12 -3.66
C TYR A 24 4.76 5.05 -3.73
N ASP A 25 4.18 5.79 -4.68
CA ASP A 25 2.75 5.76 -4.93
C ASP A 25 2.39 4.64 -5.91
N ILE A 26 2.09 3.45 -5.35
CA ILE A 26 1.72 2.28 -6.15
C ILE A 26 0.40 2.47 -6.89
N GLY A 27 -0.46 3.39 -6.43
CA GLY A 27 -1.70 3.72 -7.13
C GLY A 27 -1.43 4.26 -8.53
N LYS A 28 -0.46 5.18 -8.65
CA LYS A 28 -0.10 5.76 -9.95
C LYS A 28 0.50 4.73 -10.92
N ASP A 29 1.36 3.83 -10.42
CA ASP A 29 1.97 2.81 -11.27
C ASP A 29 0.96 1.75 -11.73
N LEU A 30 0.06 1.29 -10.85
CA LEU A 30 -0.91 0.24 -11.19
C LEU A 30 -1.99 0.71 -12.16
N THR A 31 -2.31 2.00 -12.15
CA THR A 31 -3.42 2.56 -12.94
C THR A 31 -2.95 3.43 -14.12
N GLY A 32 -1.68 3.83 -14.13
CA GLY A 32 -1.13 4.77 -15.11
C GLY A 32 -0.71 4.14 -16.43
N SER A 33 -0.38 2.85 -16.46
CA SER A 33 0.03 2.13 -17.68
C SER A 33 -0.18 0.62 -17.55
N THR A 34 -0.54 -0.04 -18.65
CA THR A 34 -0.54 -1.51 -18.75
C THR A 34 0.86 -2.10 -18.67
N GLU A 35 1.90 -1.34 -19.05
CA GLU A 35 3.30 -1.79 -19.02
C GLU A 35 3.76 -2.12 -17.59
N SER A 36 3.23 -1.41 -16.58
CA SER A 36 3.51 -1.70 -15.17
C SER A 36 3.12 -3.13 -14.77
N TRP A 37 2.17 -3.75 -15.48
CA TRP A 37 1.72 -5.12 -15.22
C TRP A 37 2.58 -6.18 -15.94
N GLU A 38 3.41 -5.77 -16.91
CA GLU A 38 4.20 -6.67 -17.74
C GLU A 38 5.62 -6.93 -17.20
N GLN A 39 5.95 -6.38 -16.02
CA GLN A 39 7.25 -6.55 -15.40
C GLN A 39 7.40 -7.87 -14.62
N SER A 40 8.64 -8.36 -14.56
CA SER A 40 8.98 -9.56 -13.80
C SER A 40 9.18 -9.27 -12.31
N ALA A 41 9.14 -10.32 -11.49
CA ALA A 41 9.29 -10.17 -10.04
C ALA A 41 10.68 -9.67 -9.63
N ASP A 42 11.73 -10.11 -10.34
CA ASP A 42 13.10 -9.67 -10.10
C ASP A 42 13.29 -8.19 -10.47
N ASP A 43 12.78 -7.77 -11.63
CA ASP A 43 12.86 -6.37 -12.07
C ASP A 43 12.12 -5.46 -11.09
N PHE A 44 10.89 -5.81 -10.70
CA PHE A 44 10.12 -5.05 -9.72
C PHE A 44 10.82 -4.94 -8.37
N ALA A 45 11.37 -6.06 -7.86
CA ALA A 45 12.03 -6.09 -6.55
C ALA A 45 13.32 -5.25 -6.56
N VAL A 46 14.10 -5.28 -7.65
CA VAL A 46 15.32 -4.47 -7.80
C VAL A 46 14.98 -2.99 -7.91
N ASP A 47 14.02 -2.64 -8.77
CA ASP A 47 13.64 -1.25 -9.04
C ASP A 47 12.98 -0.56 -7.84
N ARG A 48 12.38 -1.34 -6.93
CA ARG A 48 11.64 -0.83 -5.77
C ARG A 48 12.28 -1.20 -4.43
N ILE A 49 13.53 -1.69 -4.43
CA ILE A 49 14.23 -2.07 -3.19
C ILE A 49 14.37 -0.89 -2.21
N GLN A 50 14.61 0.32 -2.74
CA GLN A 50 14.69 1.55 -1.96
C GLN A 50 13.36 1.94 -1.29
N ASN A 51 12.23 1.38 -1.75
CA ASN A 51 10.91 1.56 -1.17
C ASN A 51 10.52 0.42 -0.22
N GLY A 52 11.50 -0.40 0.21
CA GLY A 52 11.30 -1.49 1.17
C GLY A 52 10.75 -2.78 0.58
N PHE A 53 10.65 -2.89 -0.76
CA PHE A 53 10.20 -4.11 -1.41
C PHE A 53 11.28 -5.19 -1.42
N LYS A 54 10.87 -6.41 -1.07
CA LYS A 54 11.71 -7.60 -1.09
C LYS A 54 10.88 -8.85 -1.34
N PHE A 55 11.52 -9.93 -1.79
CA PHE A 55 10.83 -11.22 -1.92
C PHE A 55 10.28 -11.70 -0.57
N ALA A 56 9.05 -12.20 -0.59
CA ALA A 56 8.41 -12.76 0.60
C ALA A 56 9.12 -14.04 1.08
N ASP A 57 9.60 -14.84 0.14
CA ASP A 57 10.33 -16.08 0.35
C ASP A 57 11.50 -16.13 -0.64
N ASN A 58 12.71 -16.35 -0.14
CA ASN A 58 13.91 -16.46 -0.99
C ASN A 58 13.88 -17.66 -1.94
N ARG A 59 13.07 -18.68 -1.65
CA ARG A 59 12.90 -19.89 -2.48
C ARG A 59 11.78 -19.73 -3.51
N LYS A 60 10.79 -18.88 -3.24
CA LYS A 60 9.64 -18.63 -4.12
C LYS A 60 9.57 -17.14 -4.43
N ARG A 61 10.08 -16.78 -5.61
CA ARG A 61 10.14 -15.40 -6.12
C ARG A 61 8.86 -14.97 -6.84
N ASP A 62 7.73 -15.54 -6.47
CA ASP A 62 6.41 -15.23 -7.02
C ASP A 62 5.67 -14.13 -6.24
N VAL A 63 6.20 -13.71 -5.07
CA VAL A 63 5.63 -12.63 -4.27
C VAL A 63 6.70 -11.67 -3.79
N VAL A 64 6.49 -10.38 -4.04
CA VAL A 64 7.30 -9.28 -3.50
C VAL A 64 6.45 -8.49 -2.50
N VAL A 65 7.01 -8.14 -1.36
CA VAL A 65 6.29 -7.48 -0.26
C VAL A 65 7.03 -6.27 0.26
N CYS A 66 6.28 -5.25 0.65
CA CYS A 66 6.75 -4.15 1.49
C CYS A 66 5.89 -4.10 2.75
N ARG A 67 6.53 -4.10 3.93
CA ARG A 67 5.87 -4.06 5.25
C ARG A 67 6.26 -2.84 6.08
N GLU A 68 6.92 -1.88 5.44
CA GLU A 68 7.42 -0.68 6.09
C GLU A 68 6.38 0.43 5.95
N PRO A 69 5.67 0.80 7.04
CA PRO A 69 4.65 1.83 6.98
C PRO A 69 5.24 3.15 6.48
N GLY A 70 4.54 3.81 5.56
CA GLY A 70 4.95 5.10 5.00
C GLY A 70 5.89 5.01 3.79
N MET A 71 6.44 3.84 3.45
CA MET A 71 7.25 3.67 2.23
C MET A 71 6.40 3.53 0.97
N VAL A 72 5.14 3.10 1.11
CA VAL A 72 4.19 2.91 0.03
C VAL A 72 2.90 3.66 0.32
N THR A 73 2.36 4.32 -0.71
CA THR A 73 1.05 4.96 -0.69
C THR A 73 0.21 4.51 -1.88
N TYR A 74 -1.11 4.65 -1.77
CA TYR A 74 -2.07 4.50 -2.84
C TYR A 74 -2.79 5.84 -3.04
N PHE A 75 -2.40 6.58 -4.07
CA PHE A 75 -2.86 7.96 -4.32
C PHE A 75 -2.76 8.84 -3.06
N GLY A 76 -1.60 8.79 -2.40
CA GLY A 76 -1.33 9.50 -1.15
C GLY A 76 -1.97 8.90 0.11
N THR A 77 -2.79 7.84 0.01
CA THR A 77 -3.26 7.09 1.19
C THR A 77 -2.16 6.15 1.66
N PRO A 78 -1.69 6.23 2.92
CA PRO A 78 -0.66 5.32 3.42
C PRO A 78 -1.07 3.85 3.32
N VAL A 79 -0.13 2.99 2.92
CA VAL A 79 -0.31 1.54 2.88
C VAL A 79 0.57 0.91 3.97
N MET A 80 -0.02 0.04 4.77
CA MET A 80 0.63 -0.66 5.90
C MET A 80 1.45 -1.85 5.42
N GLU A 81 0.90 -2.62 4.48
CA GLU A 81 1.58 -3.72 3.83
C GLU A 81 1.14 -3.80 2.38
N THR A 82 2.09 -4.00 1.48
CA THR A 82 1.84 -4.27 0.06
C THR A 82 2.37 -5.65 -0.29
N ARG A 83 1.59 -6.41 -1.06
CA ARG A 83 2.03 -7.66 -1.68
C ARG A 83 1.74 -7.61 -3.17
N VAL A 84 2.75 -7.91 -3.97
CA VAL A 84 2.65 -7.99 -5.43
C VAL A 84 2.90 -9.43 -5.83
N TYR A 85 1.93 -10.03 -6.49
CA TYR A 85 1.94 -11.42 -6.91
C TYR A 85 2.32 -11.50 -8.38
N PHE A 86 3.20 -12.43 -8.73
CA PHE A 86 3.70 -12.59 -10.08
C PHE A 86 3.38 -13.97 -10.62
N LYS A 87 2.98 -14.02 -11.90
CA LYS A 87 2.76 -15.26 -12.64
C LYS A 87 3.22 -15.07 -14.08
N ASN A 88 3.95 -16.03 -14.63
CA ASN A 88 4.43 -16.00 -16.02
C ASN A 88 5.21 -14.72 -16.37
N ARG A 89 6.03 -14.20 -15.44
CA ARG A 89 6.81 -12.96 -15.57
C ARG A 89 6.00 -11.67 -15.68
N CYS A 90 4.74 -11.68 -15.24
CA CYS A 90 3.90 -10.49 -15.17
C CYS A 90 3.31 -10.36 -13.76
N ILE A 91 2.89 -9.14 -13.39
CA ILE A 91 2.05 -8.94 -12.22
C ILE A 91 0.70 -9.62 -12.47
N SER A 92 0.30 -10.45 -11.53
CA SER A 92 -0.95 -11.21 -11.55
C SER A 92 -1.97 -10.73 -10.53
N GLY A 93 -1.52 -9.93 -9.56
CA GLY A 93 -2.40 -9.25 -8.61
C GLY A 93 -1.61 -8.44 -7.59
N VAL A 94 -2.30 -7.50 -6.95
CA VAL A 94 -1.73 -6.68 -5.88
C VAL A 94 -2.68 -6.62 -4.70
N GLU A 95 -2.17 -6.84 -3.50
CA GLU A 95 -2.89 -6.64 -2.25
C GLU A 95 -2.28 -5.50 -1.45
N LEU A 96 -3.11 -4.53 -1.07
CA LEU A 96 -2.76 -3.39 -0.22
C LEU A 96 -3.53 -3.49 1.09
N SER A 97 -2.83 -3.53 2.22
CA SER A 97 -3.41 -3.34 3.54
C SER A 97 -3.42 -1.84 3.85
N LEU A 98 -4.61 -1.23 3.83
CA LEU A 98 -4.80 0.20 4.08
C LEU A 98 -4.92 0.50 5.57
N TYR A 99 -5.40 -0.48 6.34
CA TYR A 99 -5.53 -0.38 7.78
C TYR A 99 -5.51 -1.78 8.40
N ASN A 100 -4.90 -1.88 9.58
CA ASN A 100 -4.94 -3.04 10.45
C ASN A 100 -4.95 -2.57 11.92
N LYS A 101 -6.01 -2.91 12.66
CA LYS A 101 -6.14 -2.53 14.07
C LYS A 101 -5.01 -3.09 14.94
N GLY A 102 -4.47 -4.25 14.59
CA GLY A 102 -3.32 -4.84 15.29
C GLY A 102 -2.07 -3.95 15.26
N ASP A 103 -1.95 -3.11 14.23
CA ASP A 103 -0.83 -2.20 14.04
C ASP A 103 -1.16 -0.75 14.43
N ALA A 104 -2.38 -0.48 14.94
CA ALA A 104 -2.91 0.87 15.19
C ALA A 104 -2.00 1.75 16.04
N ALA A 105 -1.28 1.17 17.00
CA ALA A 105 -0.31 1.89 17.84
C ALA A 105 0.82 2.52 17.01
N ASN A 106 1.17 1.94 15.86
CA ASN A 106 2.24 2.41 14.99
C ASN A 106 1.80 3.55 14.05
N HIS A 107 0.50 3.87 13.97
CA HIS A 107 -0.02 4.82 12.98
C HIS A 107 -1.15 5.73 13.49
N GLY A 108 -1.10 6.13 14.77
CA GLY A 108 -1.96 7.19 15.30
C GLY A 108 -3.18 6.70 16.09
N GLY A 109 -3.24 5.41 16.42
CA GLY A 109 -4.29 4.82 17.26
C GLY A 109 -5.40 4.14 16.44
N VAL A 110 -6.39 3.63 17.16
CA VAL A 110 -7.52 2.92 16.55
C VAL A 110 -8.34 3.92 15.73
N MET A 111 -8.56 3.60 14.46
CA MET A 111 -9.33 4.45 13.55
C MET A 111 -10.77 4.60 14.04
N SER A 112 -11.26 5.84 14.07
CA SER A 112 -12.66 6.13 14.38
C SER A 112 -13.57 5.72 13.22
N GLU A 113 -14.87 5.56 13.50
CA GLU A 113 -15.87 5.27 12.46
C GLU A 113 -15.89 6.36 11.37
N ASN A 114 -15.85 7.64 11.76
CA ASN A 114 -15.80 8.75 10.80
C ASN A 114 -14.52 8.73 9.94
N GLY A 115 -13.35 8.53 10.55
CA GLY A 115 -12.09 8.47 9.80
C GLY A 115 -12.03 7.28 8.83
N PHE A 116 -12.75 6.21 9.16
CA PHE A 116 -12.90 5.06 8.30
C PHE A 116 -13.82 5.30 7.11
N ASP A 117 -14.98 5.92 7.33
CA ASP A 117 -15.88 6.28 6.24
C ASP A 117 -15.18 7.23 5.25
N GLU A 118 -14.44 8.22 5.76
CA GLU A 118 -13.61 9.12 4.94
C GLU A 118 -12.55 8.36 4.12
N MET A 119 -11.89 7.36 4.72
CA MET A 119 -10.92 6.53 4.01
C MET A 119 -11.59 5.73 2.89
N ILE A 120 -12.74 5.11 3.15
CA ILE A 120 -13.48 4.33 2.14
C ILE A 120 -13.90 5.23 0.98
N GLU A 121 -14.45 6.40 1.27
CA GLU A 121 -14.89 7.35 0.26
C GLU A 121 -13.72 7.79 -0.61
N ARG A 122 -12.59 8.17 0.02
CA ARG A 122 -11.37 8.56 -0.67
C ARG A 122 -10.84 7.46 -1.58
N VAL A 123 -10.64 6.25 -1.05
CA VAL A 123 -10.11 5.11 -1.81
C VAL A 123 -11.07 4.72 -2.93
N SER A 124 -12.37 4.72 -2.66
CA SER A 124 -13.39 4.42 -3.68
C SER A 124 -13.40 5.46 -4.80
N ALA A 125 -13.25 6.74 -4.46
CA ALA A 125 -13.15 7.82 -5.43
C ALA A 125 -11.88 7.67 -6.28
N GLN A 126 -10.74 7.33 -5.67
CA GLN A 126 -9.48 7.10 -6.38
C GLN A 126 -9.56 5.89 -7.32
N VAL A 127 -10.13 4.77 -6.86
CA VAL A 127 -10.35 3.58 -7.70
C VAL A 127 -11.30 3.88 -8.86
N SER A 128 -12.34 4.70 -8.65
CA SER A 128 -13.34 5.01 -9.68
C SER A 128 -12.90 6.13 -10.64
N GLY A 129 -12.12 7.09 -10.16
CA GLY A 129 -11.66 8.26 -10.91
C GLY A 129 -10.49 7.96 -11.84
N ALA A 130 -9.69 6.93 -11.52
CA ALA A 130 -8.54 6.55 -12.32
C ALA A 130 -8.89 6.02 -13.73
N ASP A 131 -10.14 5.57 -13.98
CA ASP A 131 -10.53 4.94 -15.27
C ASP A 131 -11.71 5.64 -15.99
N GLY A 132 -12.13 6.83 -15.55
CA GLY A 132 -13.13 7.67 -16.25
C GLY A 132 -14.51 7.05 -16.48
N LYS A 133 -14.78 5.84 -15.99
CA LYS A 133 -16.06 5.13 -16.13
C LYS A 133 -16.49 4.65 -14.75
N VAL A 134 -17.49 5.33 -14.19
CA VAL A 134 -18.24 4.85 -13.02
C VAL A 134 -19.09 3.65 -13.45
N PRO A 135 -18.84 2.41 -12.98
CA PRO A 135 -19.72 1.29 -13.29
C PRO A 135 -20.71 1.04 -12.15
N GLN A 136 -21.96 0.80 -12.55
CA GLN A 136 -23.12 0.53 -11.70
C GLN A 136 -22.95 -0.60 -10.66
N ALA A 137 -23.58 -0.33 -9.52
CA ALA A 137 -24.08 -1.24 -8.48
C ALA A 137 -23.04 -2.04 -7.67
N VAL A 138 -22.66 -1.40 -6.56
CA VAL A 138 -22.21 -1.98 -5.29
C VAL A 138 -22.86 -3.33 -5.01
N ARG A 139 -22.08 -4.43 -5.04
CA ARG A 139 -22.50 -5.68 -4.38
C ARG A 139 -21.98 -5.67 -2.95
N VAL A 140 -22.79 -5.13 -2.03
CA VAL A 140 -22.58 -5.33 -0.60
C VAL A 140 -22.82 -6.82 -0.29
N ARG A 141 -21.76 -7.62 -0.24
CA ARG A 141 -21.85 -8.98 0.33
C ARG A 141 -21.44 -8.90 1.80
N VAL A 142 -22.42 -8.72 2.68
CA VAL A 142 -22.24 -9.01 4.11
C VAL A 142 -22.23 -10.53 4.27
N LYS A 143 -21.05 -11.16 4.17
CA LYS A 143 -20.92 -12.57 4.50
C LYS A 143 -20.78 -12.67 6.02
N ASN A 144 -21.86 -13.08 6.67
CA ASN A 144 -21.89 -13.34 8.10
C ASN A 144 -21.25 -14.72 8.35
N ASP A 145 -19.93 -14.81 8.19
CA ASP A 145 -19.20 -16.02 8.56
C ASP A 145 -19.15 -16.05 10.09
N ARG A 146 -20.09 -16.79 10.70
CA ARG A 146 -20.24 -17.02 12.16
C ARG A 146 -19.07 -17.79 12.79
N ALA A 147 -17.84 -17.54 12.36
CA ALA A 147 -16.63 -18.07 12.97
C ALA A 147 -15.73 -16.90 13.35
N LYS A 148 -15.99 -16.31 14.53
CA LYS A 148 -15.10 -15.43 15.31
C LYS A 148 -14.64 -14.09 14.68
N MET A 149 -14.91 -13.81 13.42
CA MET A 149 -14.70 -12.48 12.82
C MET A 149 -16.06 -11.88 12.45
N GLY A 150 -16.30 -10.64 12.85
CA GLY A 150 -17.58 -9.97 12.65
C GLY A 150 -17.85 -9.60 11.18
N HIS A 151 -18.69 -8.60 11.00
CA HIS A 151 -19.22 -8.21 9.68
C HIS A 151 -18.09 -7.95 8.66
N LYS A 152 -18.12 -8.68 7.53
CA LYS A 152 -17.30 -8.39 6.36
C LYS A 152 -18.06 -7.49 5.40
N PHE A 153 -17.48 -6.38 4.98
CA PHE A 153 -18.01 -5.53 3.93
C PHE A 153 -17.08 -5.57 2.72
N THR A 154 -17.65 -5.64 1.52
CA THR A 154 -16.86 -5.68 0.28
C THR A 154 -17.49 -4.75 -0.76
N ARG A 155 -16.64 -3.97 -1.44
CA ARG A 155 -16.97 -3.16 -2.62
C ARG A 155 -16.03 -3.57 -3.75
N SER A 156 -16.57 -3.91 -4.91
CA SER A 156 -15.78 -4.41 -6.04
C SER A 156 -16.05 -3.61 -7.32
N TRP A 157 -15.02 -3.51 -8.17
CA TRP A 157 -15.01 -2.85 -9.48
C TRP A 157 -14.58 -3.86 -10.56
N PRO A 158 -15.46 -4.80 -10.95
CA PRO A 158 -15.09 -5.91 -11.85
C PRO A 158 -14.95 -5.50 -13.32
N LYS A 159 -15.49 -4.34 -13.72
CA LYS A 159 -15.40 -3.80 -15.09
C LYS A 159 -14.18 -2.89 -15.29
N ARG A 160 -13.35 -2.78 -14.26
CA ARG A 160 -12.08 -2.08 -14.28
C ARG A 160 -10.99 -3.00 -14.85
N THR A 161 -9.93 -2.44 -15.43
CA THR A 161 -8.75 -3.21 -15.86
C THR A 161 -7.50 -2.57 -15.25
N PRO A 162 -6.86 -3.21 -14.25
CA PRO A 162 -7.27 -4.45 -13.56
C PRO A 162 -8.59 -4.30 -12.79
N SER A 163 -9.27 -5.41 -12.50
CA SER A 163 -10.40 -5.39 -11.55
C SER A 163 -9.93 -4.92 -10.17
N ALA A 164 -10.83 -4.42 -9.34
CA ALA A 164 -10.46 -4.07 -7.95
C ALA A 164 -11.50 -4.55 -6.94
N GLU A 165 -11.08 -4.86 -5.72
CA GLU A 165 -11.93 -5.21 -4.59
C GLU A 165 -11.42 -4.61 -3.28
N LEU A 166 -12.22 -3.75 -2.64
CA LEU A 166 -12.01 -3.26 -1.29
C LEU A 166 -12.81 -4.15 -0.32
N THR A 167 -12.10 -4.81 0.59
CA THR A 167 -12.66 -5.64 1.65
C THR A 167 -12.34 -5.04 3.02
N LEU A 168 -13.34 -5.05 3.89
CA LEU A 168 -13.28 -4.56 5.25
C LEU A 168 -13.68 -5.69 6.20
N GLY A 169 -12.88 -5.89 7.24
CA GLY A 169 -13.25 -6.76 8.36
C GLY A 169 -13.63 -5.91 9.56
N MET A 170 -14.79 -6.18 10.12
CA MET A 170 -15.25 -5.56 11.36
C MET A 170 -15.45 -6.64 12.42
N SER A 171 -15.34 -6.28 13.69
CA SER A 171 -15.72 -7.09 14.85
C SER A 171 -16.79 -6.36 15.66
N GLY A 172 -17.41 -7.07 16.61
CA GLY A 172 -18.39 -6.50 17.52
C GLY A 172 -19.85 -6.69 17.13
N ASP A 173 -20.74 -6.17 17.97
CA ASP A 173 -22.19 -6.29 17.84
C ASP A 173 -22.81 -5.07 17.13
N ARG A 174 -24.14 -4.95 17.16
CA ARG A 174 -24.84 -3.80 16.54
C ARG A 174 -24.49 -2.45 17.19
N VAL A 175 -23.97 -2.45 18.42
CA VAL A 175 -23.76 -1.26 19.25
C VAL A 175 -22.27 -0.91 19.37
N SER A 176 -21.38 -1.88 19.20
CA SER A 176 -19.94 -1.76 19.41
C SER A 176 -19.15 -2.32 18.23
N LYS A 177 -19.37 -1.77 17.03
CA LYS A 177 -18.59 -2.17 15.85
C LYS A 177 -17.17 -1.62 15.95
N SER A 178 -16.20 -2.48 15.72
CA SER A 178 -14.79 -2.12 15.62
C SER A 178 -14.27 -2.52 14.25
N ILE A 179 -13.56 -1.63 13.57
CA ILE A 179 -12.89 -1.97 12.33
C ILE A 179 -11.61 -2.73 12.68
N GLU A 180 -11.44 -3.90 12.10
CA GLU A 180 -10.26 -4.74 12.29
C GLU A 180 -9.24 -4.54 11.17
N TYR A 181 -9.70 -4.45 9.91
CA TYR A 181 -8.80 -4.21 8.78
C TYR A 181 -9.52 -3.63 7.56
N ALA A 182 -8.74 -3.01 6.67
CA ALA A 182 -9.14 -2.65 5.32
C ALA A 182 -8.08 -3.13 4.32
N ARG A 183 -8.52 -3.82 3.27
CA ARG A 183 -7.67 -4.38 2.21
C ARG A 183 -8.22 -4.04 0.83
N LEU A 184 -7.37 -3.51 -0.04
CA LEU A 184 -7.66 -3.31 -1.46
C LEU A 184 -6.89 -4.35 -2.29
N VAL A 185 -7.57 -5.02 -3.22
CA VAL A 185 -7.00 -6.04 -4.08
C VAL A 185 -7.23 -5.66 -5.53
N PHE A 186 -6.23 -5.87 -6.38
CA PHE A 186 -6.28 -5.73 -7.84
C PHE A 186 -6.01 -7.06 -8.53
#